data_AF-A0A2N3CQQ6-F1
#
_entry.id   AF-A0A2N3CQQ6-F1
#
_cell.length_a   1.000
_cell.length_b   1.000
_cell.length_c   1.000
_cell.angle_alpha   90.00
_cell.angle_beta   90.00
_cell.angle_gamma   90.00
#
_symmetry.space_group_name_H-M   'P 1'
#
loop_
_entity.id
_entity.type
_entity.pdbx_description
1 polymer ?
#
loop_
_entity_poly.entity_id
_entity_poly.type
_entity_poly.pdbx_seq_one_letter_code
_entity_poly.pdbx_strand_id
1 'polypeptide(L)'
;MAAPELPPGETITQCRVVDGDTLRCGDERVRLLAIDAPEKPGQCRAGRNCAPGDPEASTRNLRAAIATTMVIRRIGYDRFGRTLALVEARGRDLSCHQLESEAAIYNPR
;
A
#
# COMPACT_ATOMS: atom_id res chain seq x y z
N MET A 1 5.78 -27.77 -6.61
CA MET A 1 5.74 -26.61 -7.52
C MET A 1 6.41 -25.46 -6.78
N ALA A 2 7.50 -24.91 -7.32
CA ALA A 2 8.16 -23.76 -6.70
C ALA A 2 7.22 -22.55 -6.74
N ALA A 3 7.20 -21.74 -5.69
CA ALA A 3 6.50 -20.45 -5.72
C ALA A 3 7.08 -19.60 -6.85
N PRO A 4 6.26 -18.84 -7.59
CA PRO A 4 6.80 -17.91 -8.58
C PRO A 4 7.77 -16.95 -7.90
N GLU A 5 8.95 -16.78 -8.51
CA GLU A 5 9.93 -15.82 -8.01
C GLU A 5 9.35 -14.41 -8.12
N LEU A 6 9.46 -13.65 -7.03
CA LEU A 6 9.05 -12.24 -7.04
C LEU A 6 9.91 -11.47 -8.04
N PRO A 7 9.33 -10.48 -8.74
CA PRO A 7 10.10 -9.63 -9.63
C PRO A 7 11.20 -8.89 -8.85
N PRO A 8 12.30 -8.50 -9.54
CA PRO A 8 13.38 -7.76 -8.91
C PRO A 8 12.87 -6.44 -8.32
N GLY A 9 13.50 -6.00 -7.24
CA GLY A 9 13.23 -4.72 -6.63
C GLY A 9 13.87 -3.59 -7.43
N GLU A 10 13.11 -2.54 -7.69
CA GLU A 10 13.58 -1.32 -8.35
C GLU A 10 13.63 -0.17 -7.35
N THR A 11 14.62 0.72 -7.50
CA THR A 11 14.70 1.91 -6.66
C THR A 11 13.71 2.96 -7.14
N ILE A 12 12.84 3.40 -6.23
CA ILE A 12 11.93 4.54 -6.44
C ILE A 12 12.26 5.66 -5.46
N THR A 13 12.01 6.89 -5.90
CA THR A 13 12.24 8.10 -5.10
C THR A 13 11.07 9.06 -5.20
N GLN A 14 11.03 10.05 -4.31
CA GLN A 14 10.07 11.16 -4.36
C GLN A 14 8.59 10.73 -4.37
N CYS A 15 8.29 9.61 -3.70
CA CYS A 15 6.93 9.15 -3.54
C CYS A 15 6.18 9.95 -2.47
N ARG A 16 4.88 10.17 -2.68
CA ARG A 16 3.97 10.74 -1.69
C ARG A 16 2.86 9.77 -1.33
N VAL A 17 2.43 9.83 -0.08
CA VAL A 17 1.28 9.06 0.40
C VAL A 17 -0.03 9.75 0.00
N VAL A 18 -0.90 9.02 -0.69
CA VAL A 18 -2.24 9.47 -1.07
C VAL A 18 -3.25 9.16 0.04
N ASP A 19 -3.27 7.92 0.51
CA ASP A 19 -4.08 7.39 1.61
C ASP A 19 -3.36 6.21 2.28
N GLY A 20 -4.01 5.49 3.20
CA GLY A 20 -3.40 4.43 4.00
C GLY A 20 -2.92 3.19 3.24
N ASP A 21 -3.18 3.05 1.94
CA ASP A 21 -2.63 1.95 1.14
C ASP A 21 -2.15 2.37 -0.25
N THR A 22 -2.25 3.66 -0.59
CA THR A 22 -1.89 4.18 -1.91
C THR A 22 -0.75 5.19 -1.84
N LEU A 23 0.29 4.96 -2.64
CA LEU A 23 1.40 5.87 -2.91
C LEU A 23 1.29 6.45 -4.32
N ARG A 24 1.93 7.60 -4.53
CA ARG A 24 2.17 8.15 -5.86
C ARG A 24 3.65 8.50 -6.03
N CYS A 25 4.30 7.83 -6.98
CA CYS A 25 5.72 7.97 -7.31
C CYS A 25 5.82 8.53 -8.73
N GLY A 26 6.03 9.84 -8.86
CA GLY A 26 5.86 10.53 -10.14
C GLY A 26 4.42 10.42 -10.67
N ASP A 27 4.27 9.85 -11.86
CA ASP A 27 2.98 9.60 -12.50
C ASP A 27 2.35 8.25 -12.12
N GLU A 28 3.13 7.37 -11.51
CA GLU A 28 2.67 6.04 -11.13
C GLU A 28 1.85 6.10 -9.83
N ARG A 29 0.64 5.53 -9.87
CA ARG A 29 -0.18 5.26 -8.69
C ARG A 29 0.06 3.83 -8.24
N VAL A 30 0.63 3.68 -7.06
CA VAL A 30 0.99 2.38 -6.49
C VAL A 30 0.03 2.07 -5.35
N ARG A 31 -0.60 0.89 -5.38
CA ARG A 31 -1.37 0.34 -4.27
C ARG A 31 -0.55 -0.76 -3.62
N LEU A 32 -0.39 -0.64 -2.31
CA LEU A 32 0.27 -1.63 -1.48
C LEU A 32 -0.52 -2.95 -1.55
N LEU A 33 0.20 -4.02 -1.85
CA LEU A 33 -0.39 -5.34 -2.00
C LEU A 33 -0.86 -5.89 -0.64
N ALA A 34 -1.84 -6.80 -0.68
CA ALA A 34 -2.27 -7.62 0.44
C ALA A 34 -2.90 -6.88 1.63
N ILE A 35 -3.15 -5.58 1.51
CA ILE A 35 -3.80 -4.78 2.55
C ILE A 35 -4.98 -3.95 2.02
N ASP A 36 -5.90 -3.61 2.91
CA ASP A 36 -6.92 -2.59 2.68
C ASP A 36 -6.90 -1.62 3.86
N ALA A 37 -6.72 -0.33 3.58
CA ALA A 37 -6.74 0.71 4.60
C ALA A 37 -8.17 1.25 4.82
N PRO A 38 -8.47 1.83 6.00
CA PRO A 38 -9.77 2.44 6.26
C PRO A 38 -10.13 3.46 5.19
N GLU A 39 -11.34 3.32 4.63
CA GLU A 39 -11.84 4.27 3.64
C GLU A 39 -12.28 5.57 4.32
N LYS A 40 -12.19 6.70 3.61
CA LYS A 40 -12.69 7.99 4.13
C LYS A 40 -14.20 7.92 4.44
N PRO A 41 -14.71 8.73 5.38
CA PRO A 41 -16.13 8.74 5.70
C PRO A 41 -17.01 8.90 4.44
N GLY A 42 -18.00 8.02 4.28
CA GLY A 42 -18.91 8.01 3.14
C GLY A 42 -18.40 7.31 1.88
N GLN A 43 -17.17 6.77 1.86
CA GLN A 43 -16.66 6.00 0.72
C GLN A 43 -16.93 4.49 0.82
N CYS A 44 -17.17 4.00 2.04
CA CYS A 44 -17.55 2.62 2.26
C CYS A 44 -18.94 2.35 1.67
N ARG A 45 -18.97 1.64 0.54
CA ARG A 45 -20.20 1.27 -0.15
C ARG A 45 -20.99 0.24 0.66
N ALA A 46 -22.31 0.40 0.70
CA ALA A 46 -23.20 -0.60 1.29
C ALA A 46 -22.95 -1.99 0.67
N GLY A 47 -22.77 -3.00 1.52
CA GLY A 47 -22.44 -4.38 1.09
C GLY A 47 -20.96 -4.69 0.93
N ARG A 48 -20.04 -3.73 1.17
CA ARG A 48 -18.60 -4.03 1.32
C ARG A 48 -18.23 -4.11 2.80
N ASN A 49 -17.39 -5.10 3.14
CA ASN A 49 -16.69 -5.11 4.41
C ASN A 49 -15.44 -4.22 4.26
N CYS A 50 -15.56 -2.96 4.67
CA CYS A 50 -14.46 -2.00 4.59
C CYS A 50 -13.54 -2.17 5.80
N ALA A 51 -12.27 -1.82 5.63
CA ALA A 51 -11.33 -1.80 6.74
C ALA A 51 -11.83 -0.86 7.86
N PRO A 52 -11.96 -1.33 9.10
CA PRO A 52 -12.33 -0.49 10.24
C PRO A 52 -11.15 0.40 10.64
N GLY A 53 -11.43 1.58 11.19
CA GLY A 53 -10.41 2.46 11.78
C GLY A 53 -10.48 3.91 11.29
N ASP A 54 -9.50 4.72 11.70
CA ASP A 54 -9.37 6.12 11.27
C ASP A 54 -8.53 6.21 9.98
N PRO A 55 -9.12 6.64 8.84
CA PRO A 55 -8.41 6.80 7.57
C PRO A 55 -7.28 7.82 7.65
N GLU A 56 -7.40 8.85 8.48
CA GLU A 56 -6.34 9.85 8.65
C GLU A 56 -5.18 9.29 9.48
N ALA A 57 -5.47 8.55 10.55
CA ALA A 57 -4.45 7.86 11.33
C ALA A 57 -3.68 6.86 10.45
N SER A 58 -4.39 6.06 9.66
CA SER A 58 -3.77 5.12 8.72
C SER A 58 -2.86 5.82 7.70
N THR A 59 -3.33 6.94 7.14
CA THR A 59 -2.53 7.75 6.21
C THR A 59 -1.31 8.36 6.90
N ARG A 60 -1.44 8.87 8.14
CA ARG A 60 -0.32 9.41 8.92
C ARG A 60 0.72 8.33 9.24
N ASN A 61 0.28 7.13 9.59
CA ASN A 61 1.18 6.01 9.86
C ASN A 61 2.02 5.65 8.62
N LEU A 62 1.38 5.55 7.45
CA LEU A 62 2.12 5.29 6.20
C LEU A 62 3.07 6.45 5.85
N ARG A 63 2.67 7.71 6.08
CA ARG A 63 3.57 8.88 5.87
C ARG A 63 4.81 8.84 6.74
N ALA A 64 4.70 8.36 7.98
CA ALA A 64 5.85 8.21 8.87
C ALA A 64 6.80 7.08 8.42
N ALA A 65 6.25 6.04 7.77
CA ALA A 65 7.00 4.87 7.34
C ALA A 65 7.81 5.09 6.04
N ILE A 66 7.31 5.89 5.10
CA ILE A 66 8.01 6.12 3.83
C ILE A 66 9.38 6.78 4.01
N ALA A 67 10.25 6.60 3.01
CA ALA A 67 11.58 7.21 2.95
C ALA A 67 11.79 7.90 1.59
N THR A 68 12.83 8.75 1.49
CA THR A 68 13.20 9.43 0.24
C THR A 68 13.50 8.45 -0.90
N THR A 69 14.13 7.33 -0.55
CA THR A 69 14.49 6.23 -1.44
C THR A 69 13.89 4.95 -0.88
N MET A 70 13.20 4.20 -1.72
CA MET A 70 12.51 2.96 -1.38
C MET A 70 12.72 1.93 -2.49
N VAL A 71 12.43 0.67 -2.19
CA VAL A 71 12.47 -0.43 -3.18
C VAL A 71 11.04 -0.83 -3.50
N ILE A 72 10.68 -0.89 -4.78
CA ILE A 72 9.37 -1.38 -5.25
C ILE A 72 9.53 -2.69 -5.99
N ARG A 73 8.61 -3.64 -5.75
CA ARG A 73 8.44 -4.85 -6.56
C ARG A 73 7.04 -4.84 -7.16
N ARG A 74 6.95 -4.54 -8.46
CA ARG A 74 5.67 -4.41 -9.19
C ARG A 74 5.15 -5.79 -9.57
N ILE A 75 4.00 -6.17 -9.02
CA ILE A 75 3.41 -7.49 -9.21
C ILE A 75 2.39 -7.49 -10.35
N GLY A 76 1.71 -6.37 -10.58
CA GLY A 76 0.73 -6.25 -11.64
C GLY A 76 -0.03 -4.93 -11.56
N TYR A 77 -1.25 -4.93 -12.10
CA TYR A 77 -2.13 -3.76 -12.09
C TYR A 77 -3.54 -4.15 -11.67
N ASP A 78 -4.22 -3.25 -10.98
CA ASP A 78 -5.66 -3.40 -10.74
C ASP A 78 -6.49 -2.91 -11.93
N ARG A 79 -7.80 -3.14 -11.88
CA ARG A 79 -8.75 -2.71 -12.93
C ARG A 79 -8.81 -1.19 -13.15
N PHE A 80 -8.26 -0.40 -12.24
CA PHE A 80 -8.22 1.06 -12.33
C PHE A 80 -6.87 1.57 -12.85
N GLY A 81 -5.98 0.65 -13.26
CA GLY A 81 -4.65 0.96 -13.78
C GLY A 81 -3.64 1.36 -12.70
N ARG A 82 -3.92 1.10 -11.41
CA ARG A 82 -2.91 1.29 -10.36
C ARG A 82 -1.97 0.11 -10.34
N THR A 83 -0.68 0.37 -10.17
CA THR A 83 0.32 -0.69 -9.95
C THR A 83 0.06 -1.35 -8.60
N LEU A 84 -0.04 -2.67 -8.58
CA LEU A 84 -0.03 -3.47 -7.36
C LEU A 84 1.42 -3.83 -7.05
N ALA A 85 1.91 -3.46 -5.86
CA ALA A 85 3.31 -3.67 -5.52
C ALA A 85 3.55 -3.93 -4.04
N LEU A 86 4.66 -4.61 -3.76
CA LEU A 86 5.33 -4.59 -2.47
C LEU A 86 6.29 -3.41 -2.47
N VAL A 87 6.31 -2.63 -1.39
CA VAL A 87 7.16 -1.45 -1.28
C VAL A 87 7.89 -1.49 0.05
N GLU A 88 9.21 -1.42 -0.01
CA GLU A 88 10.08 -1.47 1.15
C GLU A 88 10.74 -0.11 1.39
N ALA A 89 10.64 0.37 2.63
CA ALA A 89 11.34 1.56 3.10
C ALA A 89 12.21 1.18 4.30
N ARG A 90 13.50 1.56 4.27
CA ARG A 90 14.45 1.30 5.37
C ARG A 90 14.51 -0.18 5.80
N GLY A 91 14.43 -1.11 4.85
CA GLY A 91 14.46 -2.55 5.14
C GLY A 91 13.13 -3.15 5.62
N ARG A 92 12.02 -2.40 5.53
CA ARG A 92 10.70 -2.84 6.02
C ARG A 92 9.61 -2.65 4.96
N ASP A 93 8.81 -3.69 4.73
CA ASP A 93 7.64 -3.63 3.86
C ASP A 93 6.55 -2.74 4.48
N LEU A 94 6.04 -1.82 3.67
CA LEU A 94 5.04 -0.84 4.09
C LEU A 94 3.67 -1.46 4.37
N SER A 95 3.34 -2.56 3.70
CA SER A 95 2.09 -3.30 3.94
C SER A 95 2.16 -3.99 5.31
N CYS A 96 3.28 -4.64 5.63
CA CYS A 96 3.55 -5.19 6.96
C CYS A 96 3.53 -4.10 8.04
N HIS A 97 4.14 -2.93 7.78
CA HIS A 97 4.09 -1.79 8.70
C HIS A 97 2.65 -1.36 9.03
N GLN A 98 1.77 -1.30 8.02
CA GLN A 98 0.36 -0.94 8.23
C GLN A 98 -0.40 -2.02 9.01
N LEU A 99 -0.14 -3.31 8.76
CA LEU A 99 -0.77 -4.42 9.47
C LEU A 99 -0.36 -4.45 10.95
N GLU A 100 0.94 -4.35 11.24
CA GLU A 100 1.46 -4.38 12.61
C GLU A 100 1.02 -3.17 13.44
N SER A 101 0.71 -2.05 12.79
CA SER A 101 0.20 -0.84 13.44
C SER A 101 -1.32 -0.81 13.55
N GLU A 102 -2.02 -1.89 13.17
CA GLU A 102 -3.49 -1.94 13.07
C GLU A 102 -4.09 -0.82 12.20
N ALA A 103 -3.28 -0.29 11.28
CA ALA A 103 -3.62 0.82 10.38
C ALA A 103 -4.24 0.35 9.06
N ALA A 104 -4.19 -0.95 8.78
CA ALA A 104 -4.87 -1.61 7.67
C ALA A 104 -5.22 -3.05 8.06
N ILE A 105 -6.10 -3.68 7.29
CA ILE A 105 -6.40 -5.12 7.43
C ILE A 105 -5.80 -5.90 6.28
N TYR A 106 -5.55 -7.19 6.53
CA TYR A 106 -5.10 -8.10 5.47
C TYR A 106 -6.24 -8.33 4.47
N ASN A 107 -5.92 -8.18 3.19
CA ASN A 107 -6.85 -8.40 2.08
C ASN A 107 -6.14 -9.19 0.97
N PRO A 108 -6.39 -10.51 0.84
CA PRO A 108 -5.66 -11.39 -0.09
C PRO A 108 -6.04 -11.22 -1.57
N ARG A 109 -6.78 -10.16 -1.91
CA ARG A 109 -7.37 -9.95 -3.24
C ARG A 109 -6.44 -9.23 -4.21
#